data_AF-A0A7X8V6A8-F1
#
_entry.id   AF-A0A7X8V6A8-F1
#
_cell.length_a   1.000
_cell.length_b   1.000
_cell.length_c   1.000
_cell.angle_alpha   90.00
_cell.angle_beta   90.00
_cell.angle_gamma   90.00
#
_symmetry.space_group_name_H-M   'P 1'
#
loop_
_entity.id
_entity.type
_entity.pdbx_description
1 polymer ?
#
loop_
_entity_poly.entity_id
_entity_poly.type
_entity_poly.pdbx_seq_one_letter_code
_entity_poly.pdbx_strand_id
1 'polypeptide(L)'
;MEKHEYNWTFSSVGGSVRVLIKSGEDIEHLHELDRKMWTVLSCPVQDLEFDAATLKYIDANGDGLIHVDEVIEASKWICSLLKNTDELLAGSSEMPLDSFNTDNPEGRTLQKSAKQILGNLGLKKNAISIEDTAD
;
A
#
# COMPACT_ATOMS: atom_id res chain seq x y z
N MET A 1 -6.86 -0.49 -29.96
CA MET A 1 -6.91 -1.21 -28.68
C MET A 1 -7.96 -0.51 -27.85
N GLU A 2 -9.08 -1.17 -27.58
CA GLU A 2 -10.07 -0.63 -26.64
C GLU A 2 -9.39 -0.62 -25.27
N LYS A 3 -9.16 0.58 -24.74
CA LYS A 3 -8.69 0.76 -23.37
C LYS A 3 -9.93 0.53 -22.52
N HIS A 4 -10.07 -0.65 -21.92
CA HIS A 4 -11.11 -0.84 -20.92
C HIS A 4 -10.77 0.07 -19.75
N GLU A 5 -11.55 1.14 -19.57
CA GLU A 5 -11.41 2.01 -18.40
C GLU A 5 -11.80 1.22 -17.15
N TYR A 6 -10.97 1.25 -16.12
CA TYR A 6 -11.28 0.66 -14.83
C TYR A 6 -12.58 1.23 -14.26
N ASN A 7 -13.47 0.36 -13.79
CA ASN A 7 -14.81 0.76 -13.38
C ASN A 7 -14.83 1.23 -11.91
N TRP A 8 -14.46 2.49 -11.72
CA TRP A 8 -14.44 3.14 -10.41
C TRP A 8 -15.82 3.23 -9.76
N THR A 9 -15.87 2.97 -8.45
CA THR A 9 -17.05 3.28 -7.64
C THR A 9 -16.92 4.66 -7.01
N PHE A 10 -18.01 5.41 -6.98
CA PHE A 10 -18.05 6.76 -6.41
C PHE A 10 -19.10 6.90 -5.30
N SER A 11 -18.86 7.84 -4.38
CA SER A 11 -19.83 8.28 -3.37
C SER A 11 -19.97 9.79 -3.38
N SER A 12 -21.18 10.28 -3.09
CA SER A 12 -21.44 11.70 -2.87
C SER A 12 -21.56 11.97 -1.37
N VAL A 13 -20.61 12.71 -0.82
CA VAL A 13 -20.60 13.09 0.60
C VAL A 13 -20.40 14.60 0.69
N GLY A 14 -21.33 15.31 1.35
CA GLY A 14 -21.23 16.76 1.55
C GLY A 14 -21.19 17.58 0.25
N GLY A 15 -21.86 17.11 -0.81
CA GLY A 15 -21.88 17.80 -2.12
C GLY A 15 -20.65 17.58 -2.99
N SER A 16 -19.70 16.73 -2.56
CA SER A 16 -18.52 16.35 -3.35
C SER A 16 -18.61 14.88 -3.77
N VAL A 17 -18.23 14.58 -5.01
CA VAL A 17 -18.06 13.21 -5.51
C VAL A 17 -16.64 12.74 -5.16
N ARG A 18 -16.54 11.57 -4.55
CA ARG A 18 -15.26 10.95 -4.17
C ARG A 18 -15.18 9.54 -4.73
N VAL A 19 -13.99 9.14 -5.18
CA VAL A 19 -13.70 7.74 -5.48
C VAL A 19 -13.75 6.92 -4.18
N LEU A 20 -14.26 5.71 -4.26
CA LEU A 20 -14.22 4.74 -3.16
C LEU A 20 -13.16 3.70 -3.48
N ILE A 21 -12.21 3.52 -2.56
CA ILE A 21 -11.25 2.42 -2.57
C ILE A 21 -11.82 1.32 -1.66
N LYS A 22 -12.14 0.16 -2.24
CA LYS A 22 -12.82 -0.97 -1.59
C LYS A 22 -12.11 -2.30 -1.82
N SER A 23 -11.24 -2.40 -2.81
CA SER A 23 -10.45 -3.60 -3.12
C SER A 23 -8.97 -3.25 -3.34
N GLY A 24 -8.12 -4.27 -3.32
CA GLY A 24 -6.75 -4.19 -3.79
C GLY A 24 -6.67 -3.85 -5.28
N GLU A 25 -7.64 -4.31 -6.07
CA GLU A 25 -7.76 -3.96 -7.50
C GLU A 25 -7.95 -2.44 -7.69
N ASP A 26 -8.70 -1.77 -6.83
CA ASP A 26 -8.79 -0.29 -6.84
C ASP A 26 -7.42 0.36 -6.61
N ILE A 27 -6.59 -0.21 -5.73
CA ILE A 27 -5.24 0.29 -5.43
C ILE A 27 -4.30 0.09 -6.62
N GLU A 28 -4.39 -1.07 -7.28
CA GLU A 28 -3.62 -1.39 -8.51
C GLU A 28 -3.92 -0.40 -9.63
N HIS A 29 -5.18 -0.01 -9.79
CA HIS A 29 -5.62 0.87 -10.87
C HIS A 29 -5.52 2.37 -10.54
N LEU A 30 -5.01 2.77 -9.36
CA LEU A 30 -4.86 4.19 -8.98
C LEU A 30 -4.12 5.04 -10.03
N HIS A 31 -3.20 4.44 -10.77
CA HIS A 31 -2.45 5.10 -11.84
C HIS A 31 -3.31 5.50 -13.06
N GLU A 32 -4.52 4.95 -13.18
CA GLU A 32 -5.51 5.25 -14.23
C GLU A 32 -6.54 6.28 -13.78
N LEU A 33 -6.62 6.59 -12.48
CA LEU A 33 -7.58 7.54 -11.93
C LEU A 33 -7.30 8.97 -12.44
N ASP A 34 -8.33 9.64 -12.97
CA ASP A 34 -8.21 11.04 -13.39
C ASP A 34 -7.76 11.91 -12.20
N ARG A 35 -6.69 12.68 -12.39
CA ARG A 35 -6.14 13.60 -11.39
C ARG A 35 -7.18 14.55 -10.78
N LYS A 36 -8.24 14.91 -11.52
CA LYS A 36 -9.34 15.76 -11.01
C LYS A 36 -10.15 15.11 -9.90
N MET A 37 -10.09 13.78 -9.77
CA MET A 37 -10.77 13.03 -8.72
C MET A 37 -9.98 12.98 -7.41
N TRP A 38 -8.73 13.44 -7.40
CA TRP A 38 -7.94 13.60 -6.20
C TRP A 38 -8.35 14.88 -5.47
N THR A 39 -8.78 14.75 -4.22
CA THR A 39 -9.23 15.90 -3.43
C THR A 39 -8.10 16.89 -3.13
N VAL A 40 -6.88 16.37 -2.98
CA VAL A 40 -5.65 17.13 -2.71
C VAL A 40 -4.52 16.52 -3.54
N LEU A 41 -3.66 17.36 -4.12
CA LEU A 41 -2.54 16.91 -4.96
C LEU A 41 -1.24 16.68 -4.17
N SER A 42 -1.17 17.20 -2.94
CA SER A 42 -0.04 17.06 -2.03
C SER A 42 -0.50 17.10 -0.56
N CYS A 43 -0.03 16.19 0.29
CA CYS A 43 -0.40 16.10 1.71
C CYS A 43 0.84 16.23 2.61
N PRO A 44 0.85 17.06 3.68
CA PRO A 44 2.03 17.17 4.55
C PRO A 44 2.33 15.84 5.26
N VAL A 45 3.61 15.53 5.47
CA VAL A 45 4.04 14.35 6.26
C VAL A 45 3.94 14.55 7.79
N GLN A 46 3.47 15.72 8.23
CA GLN A 46 3.35 16.13 9.63
C GLN A 46 1.91 16.58 9.92
N ASP A 47 1.56 16.63 11.21
CA ASP A 47 0.26 17.10 11.72
C ASP A 47 -0.96 16.32 11.19
N LEU A 48 -0.76 15.08 10.75
CA LEU A 48 -1.81 14.12 10.45
C LEU A 48 -2.02 13.18 11.64
N GLU A 49 -3.23 12.64 11.78
CA GLU A 49 -3.51 11.53 12.71
C GLU A 49 -2.96 10.20 12.16
N PHE A 50 -1.67 10.18 11.83
CA PHE A 50 -0.92 9.06 11.27
C PHE A 50 0.55 9.15 11.70
N ASP A 51 1.23 8.01 11.74
CA ASP A 51 2.65 7.98 12.10
C ASP A 51 3.53 8.69 11.05
N ALA A 52 4.20 9.77 11.46
CA ALA A 52 5.00 10.60 10.59
C ALA A 52 6.25 9.87 10.03
N ALA A 53 6.80 8.89 10.76
CA ALA A 53 7.92 8.10 10.26
C ALA A 53 7.48 7.23 9.07
N THR A 54 6.27 6.67 9.13
CA THR A 54 5.66 5.90 8.04
C THR A 54 5.43 6.79 6.80
N LEU A 55 4.89 8.00 6.99
CA LEU A 55 4.65 8.93 5.90
C LEU A 55 5.92 9.38 5.17
N LYS A 56 7.06 9.46 5.88
CA LYS A 56 8.36 9.76 5.27
C LYS A 56 8.86 8.68 4.31
N TYR A 57 8.38 7.44 4.41
CA TYR A 57 8.71 6.42 3.41
C TYR A 57 7.94 6.63 2.09
N ILE A 58 6.84 7.38 2.12
CA ILE A 58 6.06 7.73 0.93
C ILE A 58 6.57 9.03 0.29
N ASP A 59 7.03 10.00 1.09
CA ASP A 59 7.74 11.22 0.63
C ASP A 59 9.14 10.86 0.10
N ALA A 60 9.16 10.34 -1.11
CA ALA A 60 10.36 9.83 -1.77
C ALA A 60 11.31 10.95 -2.22
N ASN A 61 10.78 12.16 -2.45
CA ASN A 61 11.58 13.32 -2.84
C ASN A 61 12.13 14.11 -1.62
N GLY A 62 11.57 13.90 -0.42
CA GLY A 62 12.02 14.49 0.84
C GLY A 62 11.64 15.96 1.03
N ASP A 63 10.61 16.46 0.33
CA ASP A 63 10.15 17.85 0.41
C ASP A 63 9.15 18.10 1.56
N GLY A 64 8.78 17.05 2.29
CA GLY A 64 7.83 17.10 3.39
C GLY A 64 6.37 17.03 2.95
N LEU A 65 6.10 16.77 1.67
CA LEU A 65 4.78 16.60 1.09
C LEU A 65 4.71 15.28 0.32
N ILE A 66 3.64 14.53 0.54
CA ILE A 66 3.28 13.35 -0.24
C ILE A 66 2.50 13.79 -1.47
N HIS A 67 3.07 13.62 -2.65
CA HIS A 67 2.44 13.93 -3.94
C HIS A 67 1.65 12.75 -4.48
N VAL A 68 0.66 13.03 -5.34
CA VAL A 68 -0.14 12.00 -6.02
C VAL A 68 0.72 10.95 -6.73
N ASP A 69 1.79 11.39 -7.40
CA ASP A 69 2.66 10.47 -8.13
C ASP A 69 3.41 9.53 -7.18
N GLU A 70 3.76 9.97 -5.97
CA GLU A 70 4.40 9.11 -4.97
C GLU A 70 3.43 8.09 -4.39
N VAL A 71 2.16 8.46 -4.20
CA VAL A 71 1.10 7.50 -3.82
C VAL A 71 0.90 6.46 -4.92
N ILE A 72 0.90 6.87 -6.19
CA ILE A 72 0.76 5.97 -7.34
C ILE A 72 1.95 5.01 -7.44
N GLU A 73 3.18 5.50 -7.28
CA GLU A 73 4.36 4.63 -7.35
C GLU A 73 4.44 3.69 -6.14
N ALA A 74 4.08 4.16 -4.94
CA ALA A 74 3.95 3.32 -3.76
C ALA A 74 2.89 2.23 -3.95
N SER A 75 1.75 2.55 -4.56
CA SER A 75 0.67 1.59 -4.82
C SER A 75 1.10 0.52 -5.81
N LYS A 76 1.72 0.90 -6.94
CA LYS A 76 2.28 -0.06 -7.90
C LYS A 76 3.33 -0.96 -7.26
N TRP A 77 4.22 -0.36 -6.48
CA TRP A 77 5.28 -1.09 -5.80
C TRP A 77 4.68 -2.15 -4.87
N ILE A 78 3.86 -1.77 -3.89
CA ILE A 78 3.32 -2.73 -2.91
C ILE A 78 2.45 -3.80 -3.57
N CYS A 79 1.63 -3.43 -4.57
CA CYS A 79 0.81 -4.40 -5.31
C CYS A 79 1.66 -5.41 -6.08
N SER A 80 2.83 -5.02 -6.60
CA SER A 80 3.75 -5.94 -7.27
C SER A 80 4.37 -7.00 -6.34
N LEU A 81 4.36 -6.74 -5.03
CA LEU A 81 4.97 -7.57 -3.99
C LEU A 81 4.01 -8.57 -3.35
N LEU A 82 2.71 -8.47 -3.63
CA LEU A 82 1.66 -9.30 -3.05
C LEU A 82 1.02 -10.20 -4.12
N LYS A 83 0.59 -11.40 -3.71
CA LYS A 83 -0.22 -12.29 -4.57
C LYS A 83 -1.69 -11.91 -4.57
N ASN A 84 -2.15 -11.34 -3.46
CA ASN A 84 -3.51 -10.86 -3.27
C ASN A 84 -3.45 -9.45 -2.65
N THR A 85 -3.83 -8.45 -3.42
CA THR A 85 -3.75 -7.04 -3.00
C THR A 85 -4.88 -6.63 -2.06
N ASP A 86 -5.97 -7.41 -1.97
CA ASP A 86 -7.04 -7.18 -0.98
C ASP A 86 -6.51 -7.28 0.47
N GLU A 87 -5.37 -7.93 0.69
CA GLU A 87 -4.74 -8.00 2.01
C GLU A 87 -4.35 -6.62 2.56
N LEU A 88 -4.13 -5.62 1.70
CA LEU A 88 -3.87 -4.24 2.09
C LEU A 88 -5.05 -3.59 2.85
N LEU A 89 -6.27 -4.10 2.62
CA LEU A 89 -7.51 -3.59 3.21
C LEU A 89 -8.04 -4.47 4.35
N ALA A 90 -7.36 -5.58 4.66
CA ALA A 90 -7.81 -6.54 5.66
C ALA A 90 -7.77 -6.01 7.10
N GLY A 91 -6.99 -4.95 7.37
CA GLY A 91 -6.81 -4.40 8.72
C GLY A 91 -6.11 -5.36 9.71
N SER A 92 -5.41 -6.37 9.17
CA SER A 92 -4.66 -7.35 9.95
C SER A 92 -3.32 -6.76 10.41
N SER A 93 -2.92 -7.05 11.66
CA SER A 93 -1.57 -6.77 12.15
C SER A 93 -0.54 -7.85 11.75
N GLU A 94 -1.01 -8.92 11.10
CA GLU A 94 -0.19 -10.03 10.62
C GLU A 94 -0.31 -10.18 9.09
N MET A 95 0.81 -10.52 8.45
CA MET A 95 0.89 -10.85 7.03
C MET A 95 1.38 -12.30 6.86
N PRO A 96 0.58 -13.19 6.25
CA PRO A 96 1.02 -14.55 5.94
C PRO A 96 2.28 -14.57 5.07
N LEU A 97 3.18 -15.51 5.35
CA LEU A 97 4.43 -15.62 4.59
C LEU A 97 4.20 -16.03 3.14
N ASP A 98 3.08 -16.66 2.82
CA ASP A 98 2.71 -17.03 1.45
C ASP A 98 2.00 -15.92 0.68
N SER A 99 1.63 -14.81 1.32
CA SER A 99 1.06 -13.62 0.68
C SER A 99 2.04 -12.90 -0.25
N PHE A 100 3.34 -12.98 0.05
CA PHE A 100 4.36 -12.34 -0.78
C PHE A 100 4.45 -12.99 -2.17
N ASN A 101 4.43 -12.16 -3.21
CA ASN A 101 4.67 -12.55 -4.59
C ASN A 101 6.15 -12.90 -4.78
N THR A 102 6.47 -14.19 -4.76
CA THR A 102 7.85 -14.65 -4.93
C THR A 102 8.32 -14.62 -6.38
N ASP A 103 7.45 -14.42 -7.36
CA ASP A 103 7.87 -14.26 -8.77
C ASP A 103 8.53 -12.89 -8.98
N ASN A 104 8.20 -11.91 -8.14
CA ASN A 104 8.92 -10.66 -7.99
C ASN A 104 10.20 -10.87 -7.13
N PRO A 105 11.41 -10.45 -7.58
CA PRO A 105 12.64 -10.54 -6.80
C PRO A 105 12.59 -9.85 -5.43
N GLU A 106 11.93 -8.69 -5.34
CA GLU A 106 11.76 -7.94 -4.09
C GLU A 106 10.75 -8.67 -3.18
N GLY A 107 9.64 -9.16 -3.71
CA GLY A 107 8.67 -9.94 -2.93
C GLY A 107 9.29 -11.24 -2.38
N ARG A 108 10.15 -11.90 -3.16
CA ARG A 108 10.96 -13.03 -2.68
C ARG A 108 11.93 -12.63 -1.57
N THR A 109 12.52 -11.44 -1.67
CA THR A 109 13.43 -10.90 -0.63
C THR A 109 12.66 -10.61 0.65
N LEU A 110 11.49 -9.96 0.56
CA LEU A 110 10.61 -9.70 1.71
C LEU A 110 10.20 -10.98 2.42
N GLN A 111 9.77 -12.01 1.69
CA GLN A 111 9.42 -13.30 2.29
C GLN A 111 10.62 -13.92 3.03
N LYS A 112 11.82 -13.86 2.44
CA LYS A 112 13.04 -14.37 3.09
C LYS A 112 13.38 -13.60 4.36
N SER A 113 13.29 -12.28 4.31
CA SER A 113 13.51 -11.41 5.48
C SER A 113 12.51 -11.72 6.58
N ALA A 114 11.23 -11.87 6.26
CA ALA A 114 10.20 -12.23 7.22
C ALA A 114 10.48 -13.60 7.89
N LYS A 115 10.84 -14.62 7.09
CA LYS A 115 11.28 -15.93 7.61
C LYS A 115 12.52 -15.83 8.50
N GLN A 116 13.47 -14.97 8.12
CA GLN A 116 14.70 -14.75 8.89
C GLN A 116 14.41 -14.11 10.24
N ILE A 117 13.56 -13.09 10.29
CA ILE A 117 13.13 -12.41 11.52
C ILE A 117 12.50 -13.43 12.48
N LEU A 118 11.53 -14.20 12.01
CA LEU A 118 10.88 -15.24 12.82
C LEU A 118 11.88 -16.29 13.31
N GLY A 119 12.83 -16.69 12.46
CA GLY A 119 13.91 -17.61 12.83
C GLY A 119 14.82 -17.05 13.91
N ASN A 120 15.19 -15.77 13.83
CA ASN A 120 16.02 -15.08 14.83
C ASN A 120 15.31 -14.99 16.19
N LEU A 121 13.99 -14.79 16.18
CA LEU A 121 13.14 -14.75 17.38
C LEU A 121 12.81 -16.16 17.92
N GLY A 122 13.17 -17.23 17.20
CA GLY A 122 12.83 -18.60 17.56
C GLY A 122 11.35 -18.96 17.40
N LEU A 123 10.58 -18.14 16.66
CA LEU A 123 9.15 -18.31 16.44
C LEU A 123 8.87 -19.27 15.28
N LYS A 124 7.96 -20.23 15.50
CA LYS A 124 7.52 -21.21 14.50
C LYS A 124 6.09 -20.90 14.04
N LYS A 125 5.92 -19.78 13.33
CA LYS A 125 4.63 -19.34 12.75
C LYS A 125 4.77 -19.04 11.26
N ASN A 126 3.63 -19.01 10.57
CA ASN A 126 3.55 -18.81 9.11
C ASN A 126 3.07 -17.41 8.71
N ALA A 127 3.05 -16.47 9.66
CA ALA A 127 2.74 -15.07 9.42
C ALA A 127 3.71 -14.21 10.22
N ILE A 128 4.10 -13.06 9.66
CA ILE A 128 4.89 -12.04 10.35
C ILE A 128 3.97 -10.92 10.81
N SER A 129 4.15 -10.43 12.02
CA SER A 129 3.39 -9.32 12.59
C SER A 129 4.26 -8.09 12.81
N ILE A 130 3.63 -6.93 13.02
CA ILE A 130 4.34 -5.68 13.34
C ILE A 130 5.22 -5.87 14.58
N GLU A 131 4.74 -6.60 15.59
CA GLU A 131 5.47 -6.87 16.83
C GLU A 131 6.73 -7.70 16.60
N ASP A 132 6.76 -8.58 15.59
CA ASP A 132 7.98 -9.34 15.26
C ASP A 132 9.06 -8.45 14.62
N THR A 133 8.66 -7.29 14.07
CA THR A 133 9.56 -6.34 13.41
C THR A 133 10.00 -5.21 14.33
N ALA A 134 9.50 -5.17 15.55
CA ALA A 134 9.96 -4.24 16.58
C ALA A 134 11.32 -4.72 17.13
N ASP A 135 12.31 -3.81 17.15
CA ASP A 135 13.63 -4.02 17.77
C ASP A 135 13.53 -4.26 19.29
#